data_AF-A0A7W0IZ83-F1
#
_entry.id   AF-A0A7W0IZ83-F1
#
_cell.length_a   1.000
_cell.length_b   1.000
_cell.length_c   1.000
_cell.angle_alpha   90.00
_cell.angle_beta   90.00
_cell.angle_gamma   90.00
#
_symmetry.space_group_name_H-M   'P 1'
#
loop_
_entity.id
_entity.type
_entity.pdbx_description
1 polymer ?
#
loop_
_entity_poly.entity_id
_entity_poly.type
_entity_poly.pdbx_seq_one_letter_code
_entity_poly.pdbx_strand_id
1 'polypeptide(L)'
;MPQRHMGVHQRSCVGQSDSGHGKTLRMNFLMTKPFPDKIDGYHASFVPPLTEAHVHLLLPCLKKSPEKSADVLGGRRKVFSMNIQGLGEVVIKSYARGGIPGVFVKETYLRGGKIRSLSEFQWLARAKGIGLPVPNPLACVWKGNLFYKCWLIMESIGPHKTLAQISLSDEKLVKQLLPVIREKIFLLVRHNILHVDLHPGNILLNDQNFPFIVDFDKARYYSGSKEKLIEKYTGRWERSVKKHHLPHVLNGVFE
;
A
#
# COMPACT_ATOMS: atom_id res chain seq x y z
N MET A 1 -77.68 14.04 -4.30
CA MET A 1 -78.42 12.98 -3.57
C MET A 1 -78.40 11.71 -4.40
N PRO A 2 -77.83 10.59 -3.94
CA PRO A 2 -76.71 10.43 -3.00
C PRO A 2 -75.50 9.78 -3.72
N GLN A 3 -74.25 10.24 -3.52
CA GLN A 3 -73.37 9.94 -2.39
C GLN A 3 -73.26 8.44 -2.04
N ARG A 4 -72.10 7.83 -2.32
CA ARG A 4 -71.45 6.93 -1.36
C ARG A 4 -69.94 7.20 -1.33
N HIS A 5 -69.55 7.74 -0.18
CA HIS A 5 -68.20 7.79 0.33
C HIS A 5 -67.60 6.37 0.43
N MET A 6 -66.31 6.24 0.11
CA MET A 6 -65.45 5.34 0.87
C MET A 6 -64.35 6.17 1.51
N GLY A 7 -64.56 6.45 2.80
CA GLY A 7 -63.56 6.98 3.69
C GLY A 7 -62.58 5.89 4.11
N VAL A 8 -61.30 6.26 4.05
CA VAL A 8 -60.30 6.12 5.12
C VAL A 8 -60.60 5.07 6.19
N HIS A 9 -59.82 3.99 6.19
CA HIS A 9 -59.33 3.41 7.43
C HIS A 9 -57.80 3.36 7.40
N GLN A 10 -57.22 4.28 8.19
CA GLN A 10 -55.87 4.20 8.70
C GLN A 10 -55.68 2.88 9.46
N ARG A 11 -54.62 2.14 9.15
CA ARG A 11 -53.83 1.47 10.18
C ARG A 11 -52.39 1.90 10.04
N SER A 12 -52.03 2.77 10.98
CA SER A 12 -50.67 3.07 11.40
C SER A 12 -49.96 1.78 11.83
N CYS A 13 -48.80 1.50 11.25
CA CYS A 13 -47.73 0.79 11.91
C CYS A 13 -46.46 1.62 11.74
N VAL A 14 -46.21 2.42 12.78
CA VAL A 14 -44.94 3.08 13.06
C VAL A 14 -43.88 2.03 13.38
N GLY A 15 -42.69 2.21 12.82
CA GLY A 15 -41.42 1.85 13.45
C GLY A 15 -40.89 0.46 13.15
N GLN A 16 -39.91 0.39 12.26
CA GLN A 16 -38.58 -0.09 12.66
C GLN A 16 -37.51 0.40 11.67
N SER A 17 -36.55 1.09 12.26
CA SER A 17 -35.25 1.46 11.72
C SER A 17 -34.53 0.25 11.16
N ASP A 18 -34.18 0.27 9.87
CA ASP A 18 -33.21 -0.67 9.31
C ASP A 18 -31.94 0.07 8.92
N SER A 19 -31.08 0.16 9.92
CA SER A 19 -29.65 0.36 9.78
C SER A 19 -29.02 -0.90 9.16
N GLY A 20 -28.51 -0.81 7.95
CA GLY A 20 -27.62 -1.87 7.47
C GLY A 20 -27.44 -1.95 5.97
N HIS A 21 -26.17 -2.09 5.58
CA HIS A 21 -25.79 -2.82 4.36
C HIS A 21 -25.99 -2.11 3.01
N GLY A 22 -25.77 -0.79 2.97
CA GLY A 22 -25.44 -0.09 1.73
C GLY A 22 -23.94 -0.01 1.49
N LYS A 23 -23.42 -0.76 0.51
CA LYS A 23 -22.07 -0.69 -0.10
C LYS A 23 -20.99 -1.66 0.42
N THR A 24 -21.33 -2.94 0.54
CA THR A 24 -20.40 -4.07 0.32
C THR A 24 -20.29 -4.38 -1.18
N LEU A 25 -20.06 -3.35 -2.01
CA LEU A 25 -19.93 -3.49 -3.46
C LEU A 25 -18.44 -3.63 -3.80
N ARG A 26 -18.05 -4.88 -4.12
CA ARG A 26 -16.77 -5.32 -4.74
C ARG A 26 -15.49 -5.28 -3.89
N MET A 27 -15.50 -5.86 -2.69
CA MET A 27 -14.28 -6.43 -2.08
C MET A 27 -14.01 -7.88 -2.58
N ASN A 28 -15.00 -8.52 -3.23
CA ASN A 28 -14.91 -9.90 -3.71
C ASN A 28 -14.03 -10.12 -4.94
N PHE A 29 -13.47 -9.05 -5.55
CA PHE A 29 -12.60 -9.19 -6.72
C PHE A 29 -11.11 -9.31 -6.39
N LEU A 30 -10.70 -9.12 -5.13
CA LEU A 30 -9.31 -9.29 -4.68
C LEU A 30 -9.03 -10.64 -3.99
N MET A 31 -10.00 -11.56 -4.02
CA MET A 31 -9.81 -12.96 -3.63
C MET A 31 -9.91 -13.89 -4.84
N THR A 32 -9.24 -13.56 -5.94
CA THR A 32 -9.03 -14.50 -7.05
C THR A 32 -8.07 -15.60 -6.60
N LYS A 33 -8.65 -16.69 -6.07
CA LYS A 33 -8.02 -17.94 -5.58
C LYS A 33 -7.05 -17.76 -4.39
N PRO A 34 -7.14 -18.60 -3.33
CA PRO A 34 -6.05 -18.73 -2.39
C PRO A 34 -4.90 -19.46 -3.11
N PHE A 35 -4.04 -18.68 -3.77
CA PHE A 35 -2.79 -19.10 -4.40
C PHE A 35 -2.92 -19.95 -5.67
N PRO A 36 -2.75 -19.37 -6.87
CA PRO A 36 -2.59 -20.16 -8.07
C PRO A 36 -1.15 -20.66 -8.25
N ASP A 37 -1.06 -21.96 -8.50
CA ASP A 37 -0.03 -22.65 -9.28
C ASP A 37 1.41 -22.64 -8.75
N LYS A 38 1.90 -23.84 -8.43
CA LYS A 38 3.34 -24.06 -8.27
C LYS A 38 3.96 -23.98 -9.66
N ILE A 39 4.64 -22.87 -9.95
CA ILE A 39 5.34 -22.65 -11.21
C ILE A 39 6.82 -22.85 -10.96
N ASP A 40 7.42 -23.92 -11.50
CA ASP A 40 8.85 -24.25 -11.34
C ASP A 40 9.34 -24.26 -9.86
N GLY A 41 8.47 -24.71 -8.96
CA GLY A 41 8.73 -24.74 -7.52
C GLY A 41 8.66 -23.38 -6.81
N TYR A 42 8.11 -22.37 -7.47
CA TYR A 42 7.69 -21.09 -6.87
C TYR A 42 6.19 -21.10 -6.67
N HIS A 43 5.73 -20.37 -5.67
CA HIS A 43 4.35 -19.97 -5.54
C HIS A 43 4.19 -18.55 -6.09
N ALA A 44 3.12 -18.31 -6.84
CA ALA A 44 2.82 -16.99 -7.38
C ALA A 44 1.37 -16.60 -7.09
N SER A 45 1.10 -15.29 -7.08
CA SER A 45 -0.24 -14.74 -7.17
C SER A 45 -0.14 -13.46 -7.97
N PHE A 46 -1.00 -13.29 -8.95
CA PHE A 46 -0.94 -12.20 -9.92
C PHE A 46 -2.34 -11.80 -10.36
N VAL A 47 -2.46 -10.56 -10.84
CA VAL A 47 -3.70 -9.98 -11.33
C VAL A 47 -3.54 -9.53 -12.78
N PRO A 48 -4.63 -9.48 -13.58
CA PRO A 48 -4.57 -8.91 -14.92
C PRO A 48 -3.99 -7.48 -14.90
N PRO A 49 -3.26 -7.07 -15.95
CA PRO A 49 -3.07 -7.80 -17.21
C PRO A 49 -1.93 -8.85 -17.16
N LEU A 50 -1.32 -9.10 -15.99
CA LEU A 50 -0.33 -10.16 -15.86
C LEU A 50 -0.95 -11.53 -16.13
N THR A 51 -0.22 -12.38 -16.84
CA THR A 51 -0.61 -13.75 -17.16
C THR A 51 0.45 -14.73 -16.64
N GLU A 52 0.13 -16.02 -16.60
CA GLU A 52 1.08 -17.06 -16.20
C GLU A 52 2.35 -17.04 -17.07
N ALA A 53 2.21 -16.82 -18.38
CA ALA A 53 3.35 -16.68 -19.31
C ALA A 53 4.28 -15.53 -18.92
N HIS A 54 3.73 -14.38 -18.50
CA HIS A 54 4.55 -13.28 -17.99
C HIS A 54 5.29 -13.67 -16.71
N VAL A 55 4.64 -14.40 -15.80
CA VAL A 55 5.29 -14.88 -14.57
C VAL A 55 6.44 -15.82 -14.89
N HIS A 56 6.27 -16.77 -15.82
CA HIS A 56 7.36 -17.63 -16.29
C HIS A 56 8.55 -16.85 -16.85
N LEU A 57 8.30 -15.82 -17.67
CA LEU A 57 9.34 -14.94 -18.20
C LEU A 57 10.08 -14.16 -17.11
N LEU A 58 9.40 -13.84 -16.00
CA LEU A 58 9.99 -13.14 -14.87
C LEU A 58 10.86 -14.03 -13.99
N LEU A 59 10.55 -15.32 -13.84
CA LEU A 59 11.25 -16.22 -12.92
C LEU A 59 12.78 -16.23 -13.08
N PRO A 60 13.36 -16.26 -14.30
CA PRO A 60 14.81 -16.12 -14.48
C PRO A 60 15.37 -14.79 -13.97
N CYS A 61 14.65 -13.67 -14.16
CA CYS A 61 15.05 -12.36 -13.68
C CYS A 61 15.00 -12.26 -12.15
N LEU A 62 14.01 -12.88 -11.50
CA LEU A 62 13.91 -12.91 -10.04
C LEU A 62 15.09 -13.66 -9.38
N LYS A 63 15.74 -14.58 -10.11
CA LYS A 63 16.92 -15.33 -9.64
C LYS A 63 18.21 -14.50 -9.71
N LYS A 64 18.31 -13.56 -10.66
CA LYS A 64 19.46 -12.69 -10.80
C LYS A 64 19.48 -11.71 -9.61
N SER A 65 20.62 -11.61 -8.91
CA SER A 65 20.77 -10.55 -7.92
C SER A 65 20.68 -9.22 -8.66
N PRO A 66 19.86 -8.26 -8.22
CA PRO A 66 19.74 -7.01 -8.93
C PRO A 66 21.08 -6.28 -8.92
N GLU A 67 21.47 -5.82 -10.10
CA GLU A 67 22.46 -4.76 -10.24
C GLU A 67 21.95 -3.56 -9.44
N LYS A 68 22.85 -2.93 -8.66
CA LYS A 68 22.49 -1.86 -7.73
C LYS A 68 21.79 -0.72 -8.48
N SER A 69 20.49 -0.54 -8.27
CA SER A 69 19.86 0.75 -8.55
C SER A 69 20.21 1.69 -7.39
N ALA A 70 20.86 2.80 -7.71
CA ALA A 70 21.19 3.84 -6.76
C ALA A 70 19.91 4.58 -6.38
N ASP A 71 19.43 4.40 -5.14
CA ASP A 71 18.56 5.39 -4.54
C ASP A 71 19.02 5.67 -3.10
N VAL A 72 19.30 6.95 -2.86
CA VAL A 72 20.17 7.45 -1.79
C VAL A 72 19.45 7.51 -0.44
N LEU A 73 18.16 7.18 -0.34
CA LEU A 73 17.41 7.29 0.92
C LEU A 73 16.44 6.12 1.25
N GLY A 74 16.45 5.01 0.51
CA GLY A 74 15.54 3.87 0.73
C GLY A 74 16.24 2.60 1.24
N GLY A 75 16.21 2.35 2.55
CA GLY A 75 17.05 1.35 3.21
C GLY A 75 16.94 -0.11 2.72
N ARG A 76 18.08 -0.82 2.74
CA ARG A 76 18.35 -2.30 2.70
C ARG A 76 17.57 -3.19 1.72
N ARG A 77 16.59 -2.70 0.99
CA ARG A 77 15.72 -3.48 0.12
C ARG A 77 16.19 -3.36 -1.31
N LYS A 78 16.38 -4.51 -1.95
CA LYS A 78 16.80 -4.60 -3.33
C LYS A 78 15.58 -4.38 -4.23
N VAL A 79 15.48 -3.17 -4.76
CA VAL A 79 14.49 -2.75 -5.76
C VAL A 79 15.21 -2.71 -7.11
N PHE A 80 14.54 -3.13 -8.18
CA PHE A 80 15.03 -2.94 -9.54
C PHE A 80 13.86 -2.81 -10.51
N SER A 81 14.06 -2.11 -11.62
CA SER A 81 13.06 -1.91 -12.66
C SER A 81 13.36 -2.74 -13.90
N MET A 82 12.33 -3.16 -14.63
CA MET A 82 12.48 -3.78 -15.95
C MET A 82 11.25 -3.52 -16.82
N ASN A 83 11.43 -3.52 -18.14
CA ASN A 83 10.31 -3.45 -19.08
C ASN A 83 9.81 -4.85 -19.42
N ILE A 84 8.50 -5.05 -19.36
CA ILE A 84 7.82 -6.28 -19.77
C ILE A 84 6.95 -5.95 -20.99
N GLN A 85 7.15 -6.69 -22.07
CA GLN A 85 6.38 -6.55 -23.30
C GLN A 85 4.87 -6.67 -23.01
N GLY A 86 4.08 -5.71 -23.49
CA GLY A 86 2.63 -5.68 -23.29
C GLY A 86 2.15 -5.11 -21.95
N LEU A 87 3.07 -4.80 -21.02
CA LEU A 87 2.75 -4.30 -19.67
C LEU A 87 3.48 -2.99 -19.33
N GLY A 88 4.64 -2.74 -19.95
CA GLY A 88 5.46 -1.57 -19.71
C GLY A 88 6.49 -1.78 -18.60
N GLU A 89 6.91 -0.68 -17.97
CA GLU A 89 7.91 -0.71 -16.91
C GLU A 89 7.31 -1.18 -15.58
N VAL A 90 7.95 -2.16 -14.96
CA VAL A 90 7.60 -2.67 -13.63
C VAL A 90 8.75 -2.52 -12.65
N VAL A 91 8.40 -2.40 -11.38
CA VAL A 91 9.32 -2.38 -10.25
C VAL A 91 9.21 -3.69 -9.49
N ILE A 92 10.36 -4.31 -9.20
CA ILE A 92 10.48 -5.56 -8.48
C ILE A 92 11.19 -5.33 -7.16
N LYS A 93 10.50 -5.60 -6.06
CA LYS A 93 11.02 -5.50 -4.68
C LYS A 93 11.30 -6.88 -4.13
N SER A 94 12.55 -7.14 -3.76
CA SER A 94 13.01 -8.45 -3.29
C SER A 94 13.13 -8.50 -1.77
N TYR A 95 12.69 -9.61 -1.16
CA TYR A 95 12.83 -9.90 0.26
C TYR A 95 13.40 -11.31 0.47
N ALA A 96 14.18 -11.48 1.52
CA ALA A 96 14.67 -12.79 1.95
C ALA A 96 14.49 -12.96 3.46
N ARG A 97 14.16 -14.17 3.88
CA ARG A 97 14.08 -14.60 5.29
C ARG A 97 15.08 -15.73 5.54
N GLY A 98 16.12 -15.42 6.32
CA GLY A 98 17.22 -16.31 6.70
C GLY A 98 18.34 -16.42 5.66
N GLY A 99 19.56 -16.65 6.16
CA GLY A 99 20.83 -16.43 5.45
C GLY A 99 21.45 -15.12 5.97
N ILE A 100 22.55 -15.23 6.73
CA ILE A 100 23.13 -14.19 7.61
C ILE A 100 23.07 -12.76 6.99
N PRO A 101 22.34 -11.82 7.63
CA PRO A 101 22.61 -10.39 7.47
C PRO A 101 22.73 -9.71 8.84
N GLY A 102 23.83 -8.98 9.02
CA GLY A 102 24.26 -8.37 10.29
C GLY A 102 23.15 -7.76 11.16
N VAL A 103 23.24 -8.14 12.43
CA VAL A 103 22.93 -7.37 13.64
C VAL A 103 21.50 -6.81 13.76
N PHE A 104 20.71 -7.54 14.56
CA PHE A 104 19.59 -7.07 15.39
C PHE A 104 18.51 -6.21 14.70
N VAL A 105 17.44 -6.88 14.25
CA VAL A 105 16.08 -6.31 14.27
C VAL A 105 15.29 -7.13 15.28
N LYS A 106 15.42 -6.79 16.56
CA LYS A 106 14.97 -7.62 17.68
C LYS A 106 13.48 -7.50 18.03
N GLU A 107 12.64 -6.80 17.25
CA GLU A 107 11.30 -6.45 17.74
C GLU A 107 10.07 -6.92 16.96
N THR A 108 10.15 -7.73 15.90
CA THR A 108 8.91 -8.34 15.36
C THR A 108 9.13 -9.57 14.47
N TYR A 109 9.95 -10.51 14.92
CA TYR A 109 10.11 -11.82 14.25
C TYR A 109 9.44 -12.97 15.01
N LEU A 110 8.40 -12.68 15.80
CA LEU A 110 7.64 -13.69 16.50
C LEU A 110 6.47 -14.19 15.64
N ARG A 111 6.55 -15.50 15.32
CA ARG A 111 5.46 -16.45 15.06
C ARG A 111 4.67 -16.32 13.74
N GLY A 112 4.83 -17.32 12.86
CA GLY A 112 3.82 -17.72 11.86
C GLY A 112 3.37 -16.72 10.79
N GLY A 113 4.09 -15.60 10.60
CA GLY A 113 3.64 -14.50 9.74
C GLY A 113 3.54 -14.85 8.25
N LYS A 114 2.54 -14.26 7.58
CA LYS A 114 2.37 -14.28 6.11
C LYS A 114 3.66 -13.86 5.39
N ILE A 115 3.88 -14.38 4.19
CA ILE A 115 5.00 -13.98 3.32
C ILE A 115 4.96 -12.46 3.08
N ARG A 116 6.10 -11.77 3.21
CA ARG A 116 6.14 -10.29 3.19
C ARG A 116 5.63 -9.69 1.88
N SER A 117 6.06 -10.23 0.73
CA SER A 117 5.57 -9.79 -0.57
C SER A 117 4.06 -9.99 -0.72
N LEU A 118 3.53 -11.11 -0.23
CA LEU A 118 2.08 -11.37 -0.22
C LEU A 118 1.33 -10.39 0.70
N SER A 119 1.87 -10.10 1.89
CA SER A 119 1.27 -9.14 2.82
C SER A 119 1.20 -7.75 2.18
N GLU A 120 2.31 -7.27 1.63
CA GLU A 120 2.37 -5.97 0.97
C GLU A 120 1.49 -5.92 -0.28
N PHE A 121 1.49 -6.97 -1.12
CA PHE A 121 0.58 -7.10 -2.26
C PHE A 121 -0.88 -6.90 -1.85
N GLN A 122 -1.32 -7.61 -0.80
CA GLN A 122 -2.69 -7.49 -0.31
C GLN A 122 -2.99 -6.10 0.26
N TRP A 123 -2.04 -5.45 0.90
CA TRP A 123 -2.23 -4.10 1.45
C TRP A 123 -2.25 -3.02 0.38
N LEU A 124 -1.39 -3.11 -0.63
CA LEU A 124 -1.44 -2.23 -1.80
C LEU A 124 -2.77 -2.38 -2.52
N ALA A 125 -3.26 -3.61 -2.70
CA ALA A 125 -4.55 -3.86 -3.34
C ALA A 125 -5.72 -3.27 -2.53
N ARG A 126 -5.69 -3.38 -1.19
CA ARG A 126 -6.68 -2.73 -0.30
C ARG A 126 -6.61 -1.21 -0.36
N ALA A 127 -5.40 -0.65 -0.31
CA ALA A 127 -5.17 0.78 -0.39
C ALA A 127 -5.67 1.36 -1.71
N LYS A 128 -5.38 0.69 -2.83
CA LYS A 128 -5.95 1.03 -4.14
C LYS A 128 -7.47 0.94 -4.14
N GLY A 129 -8.05 -0.10 -3.52
CA GLY A 129 -9.50 -0.29 -3.42
C GLY A 129 -10.24 0.81 -2.65
N ILE A 130 -9.59 1.52 -1.73
CA ILE A 130 -10.16 2.69 -1.05
C ILE A 130 -9.88 4.01 -1.78
N GLY A 131 -9.23 3.98 -2.95
CA GLY A 131 -8.90 5.15 -3.76
C GLY A 131 -7.58 5.83 -3.38
N LEU A 132 -6.72 5.17 -2.59
CA LEU A 132 -5.42 5.74 -2.24
C LEU A 132 -4.44 5.61 -3.43
N PRO A 133 -3.73 6.69 -3.80
CA PRO A 133 -2.63 6.62 -4.74
C PRO A 133 -1.49 5.73 -4.19
N VAL A 134 -1.33 4.54 -4.76
CA VAL A 134 -0.27 3.59 -4.44
C VAL A 134 0.21 2.92 -5.74
N PRO A 135 1.45 2.40 -5.79
CA PRO A 135 1.91 1.59 -6.91
C PRO A 135 0.95 0.42 -7.13
N ASN A 136 0.55 0.19 -8.39
CA ASN A 136 -0.38 -0.89 -8.70
C ASN A 136 0.32 -2.24 -8.48
N PRO A 137 -0.13 -3.09 -7.54
CA PRO A 137 0.47 -4.39 -7.33
C PRO A 137 0.04 -5.34 -8.46
N LEU A 138 1.01 -5.96 -9.13
CA LEU A 138 0.79 -6.84 -10.27
C LEU A 138 0.93 -8.31 -9.88
N ALA A 139 1.96 -8.63 -9.10
CA ALA A 139 2.18 -9.98 -8.61
C ALA A 139 2.98 -10.06 -7.32
N CYS A 140 2.84 -11.16 -6.60
CA CYS A 140 3.79 -11.60 -5.59
C CYS A 140 4.25 -13.03 -5.89
N VAL A 141 5.54 -13.28 -5.74
CA VAL A 141 6.16 -14.59 -5.98
C VAL A 141 6.99 -14.97 -4.76
N TRP A 142 7.00 -16.24 -4.35
CA TRP A 142 7.91 -16.71 -3.31
C TRP A 142 8.31 -18.17 -3.49
N LYS A 143 9.42 -18.53 -2.85
CA LYS A 143 9.94 -19.90 -2.82
C LYS A 143 10.50 -20.20 -1.44
N GLY A 144 10.18 -21.38 -0.92
CA GLY A 144 10.55 -21.84 0.42
C GLY A 144 9.45 -21.61 1.46
N ASN A 145 9.69 -22.15 2.65
CA ASN A 145 8.74 -22.17 3.77
C ASN A 145 9.28 -21.32 4.94
N LEU A 146 9.97 -21.94 5.91
CA LEU A 146 10.54 -21.24 7.08
C LEU A 146 11.64 -20.25 6.69
N PHE A 147 12.47 -20.67 5.74
CA PHE A 147 13.40 -19.82 5.01
C PHE A 147 12.85 -19.62 3.60
N TYR A 148 12.76 -18.36 3.17
CA TYR A 148 12.17 -18.04 1.89
C TYR A 148 12.86 -16.88 1.20
N LYS A 149 12.72 -16.85 -0.12
CA LYS A 149 12.90 -15.66 -0.94
C LYS A 149 11.55 -15.29 -1.54
N CYS A 150 11.23 -14.01 -1.56
CA CYS A 150 10.02 -13.53 -2.17
C CYS A 150 10.19 -12.19 -2.87
N TRP A 151 9.29 -11.92 -3.80
CA TRP A 151 9.32 -10.76 -4.68
C TRP A 151 7.92 -10.18 -4.79
N LEU A 152 7.86 -8.86 -4.80
CA LEU A 152 6.66 -8.09 -5.11
C LEU A 152 6.91 -7.34 -6.42
N ILE A 153 6.01 -7.51 -7.38
CA ILE A 153 6.05 -6.88 -8.70
C ILE A 153 4.91 -5.87 -8.76
N MET A 154 5.23 -4.65 -9.16
CA MET A 154 4.30 -3.51 -9.22
C MET A 154 4.53 -2.73 -10.51
N GLU A 155 3.54 -1.99 -10.97
CA GLU A 155 3.76 -0.98 -12.01
C GLU A 155 4.76 0.08 -11.52
N SER A 156 5.63 0.55 -12.42
CA SER A 156 6.45 1.72 -12.18
C SER A 156 5.58 2.96 -12.08
N ILE A 157 5.89 3.86 -11.15
CA ILE A 157 5.27 5.18 -11.08
C ILE A 157 5.96 6.19 -12.02
N GLY A 158 6.90 5.73 -12.86
CA GLY A 158 7.75 6.56 -13.70
C GLY A 158 8.84 7.29 -12.90
N PRO A 159 9.48 8.31 -13.47
CA PRO A 159 10.41 9.16 -12.75
C PRO A 159 9.71 9.84 -11.57
N HIS A 160 10.37 9.84 -10.42
CA HIS A 160 9.80 10.34 -9.18
C HIS A 160 10.89 10.80 -8.22
N LYS A 161 10.49 11.62 -7.26
CA LYS A 161 11.30 11.98 -6.09
C LYS A 161 10.50 11.78 -4.82
N THR A 162 11.16 11.46 -3.73
CA THR A 162 10.52 11.43 -2.42
C THR A 162 10.16 12.86 -1.99
N LEU A 163 9.10 13.02 -1.18
CA LEU A 163 8.78 14.29 -0.54
C LEU A 163 9.95 14.78 0.33
N ALA A 164 10.70 13.86 0.95
CA ALA A 164 11.93 14.20 1.66
C ALA A 164 12.97 14.88 0.76
N GLN A 165 13.25 14.33 -0.42
CA GLN A 165 14.18 14.93 -1.38
C GLN A 165 13.68 16.29 -1.88
N ILE A 166 12.40 16.39 -2.25
CA ILE A 166 11.81 17.65 -2.74
C ILE A 166 11.83 18.73 -1.65
N SER A 167 11.58 18.36 -0.40
CA SER A 167 11.61 19.31 0.72
C SER A 167 12.95 20.02 0.90
N LEU A 168 14.05 19.34 0.59
CA LEU A 168 15.39 19.91 0.69
C LEU A 168 15.71 20.90 -0.44
N SER A 169 14.98 20.85 -1.56
CA SER A 169 15.24 21.68 -2.74
C SER A 169 14.18 22.76 -2.99
N ASP A 170 12.92 22.53 -2.59
CA ASP A 170 11.80 23.42 -2.91
C ASP A 170 10.74 23.41 -1.80
N GLU A 171 10.93 24.29 -0.80
CA GLU A 171 9.99 24.42 0.33
C GLU A 171 8.62 24.96 -0.11
N LYS A 172 8.58 25.82 -1.14
CA LYS A 172 7.34 26.44 -1.62
C LYS A 172 6.43 25.40 -2.25
N LEU A 173 6.99 24.53 -3.09
CA LEU A 173 6.26 23.40 -3.65
C LEU A 173 5.75 22.47 -2.55
N VAL A 174 6.58 22.17 -1.52
CA VAL A 174 6.11 21.36 -0.39
C VAL A 174 4.88 21.96 0.27
N LYS A 175 4.88 23.26 0.59
CA LYS A 175 3.70 23.93 1.20
C LYS A 175 2.43 23.74 0.38
N GLN A 176 2.54 23.77 -0.95
CA GLN A 176 1.41 23.57 -1.86
C GLN A 176 0.92 22.11 -1.86
N LEU A 177 1.82 21.15 -1.66
CA LEU A 177 1.50 19.71 -1.70
C LEU A 177 0.96 19.16 -0.37
N LEU A 178 1.26 19.80 0.77
CA LEU A 178 0.85 19.30 2.10
C LEU A 178 -0.66 19.06 2.22
N PRO A 179 -1.57 19.93 1.75
CA PRO A 179 -3.01 19.67 1.82
C PRO A 179 -3.43 18.42 1.06
N VAL A 180 -2.83 18.17 -0.12
CA VAL A 180 -3.12 16.99 -0.94
C VAL A 180 -2.62 15.73 -0.24
N ILE A 181 -1.40 15.76 0.30
CA ILE A 181 -0.82 14.62 1.04
C ILE A 181 -1.62 14.32 2.31
N ARG A 182 -2.04 15.37 3.04
CA ARG A 182 -2.92 15.25 4.20
C ARG A 182 -4.19 14.50 3.84
N GLU A 183 -4.87 14.89 2.78
CA GLU A 183 -6.09 14.21 2.31
C GLU A 183 -5.86 12.69 2.13
N LYS A 184 -4.73 12.31 1.52
CA LYS A 184 -4.38 10.89 1.30
C LYS A 184 -4.04 10.15 2.59
N ILE A 185 -3.35 10.80 3.54
CA ILE A 185 -3.09 10.22 4.87
C ILE A 185 -4.40 10.04 5.64
N PHE A 186 -5.31 11.01 5.59
CA PHE A 186 -6.59 10.93 6.27
C PHE A 186 -7.54 9.90 5.66
N LEU A 187 -7.34 9.51 4.40
CA LEU A 187 -8.00 8.33 3.83
C LEU A 187 -7.61 7.04 4.58
N LEU A 188 -6.33 6.86 4.93
CA LEU A 188 -5.90 5.74 5.77
C LEU A 188 -6.58 5.79 7.16
N VAL A 189 -6.65 6.97 7.76
CA VAL A 189 -7.30 7.19 9.07
C VAL A 189 -8.79 6.84 9.01
N ARG A 190 -9.50 7.30 7.96
CA ARG A 190 -10.92 7.02 7.75
C ARG A 190 -11.22 5.51 7.68
N HIS A 191 -10.29 4.74 7.11
CA HIS A 191 -10.40 3.29 6.94
C HIS A 191 -9.70 2.48 8.05
N ASN A 192 -9.27 3.11 9.15
CA ASN A 192 -8.57 2.46 10.26
C ASN A 192 -7.34 1.66 9.83
N ILE A 193 -6.60 2.16 8.83
CA ILE A 193 -5.36 1.54 8.36
C ILE A 193 -4.20 2.25 9.05
N LEU A 194 -3.29 1.48 9.65
CA LEU A 194 -2.00 1.93 10.16
C LEU A 194 -0.87 1.54 9.20
N HIS A 195 -0.33 2.53 8.52
CA HIS A 195 0.92 2.47 7.78
C HIS A 195 2.10 2.72 8.73
N VAL A 196 2.66 1.66 9.30
CA VAL A 196 3.65 1.73 10.39
C VAL A 196 4.88 2.58 10.05
N ASP A 197 5.23 2.66 8.76
CA ASP A 197 6.39 3.42 8.28
C ASP A 197 6.02 4.70 7.52
N LEU A 198 4.91 5.36 7.88
CA LEU A 198 4.49 6.59 7.20
C LEU A 198 5.42 7.76 7.56
N HIS A 199 6.14 8.28 6.56
CA HIS A 199 7.04 9.42 6.68
C HIS A 199 7.35 10.05 5.30
N PRO A 200 7.94 11.26 5.21
CA PRO A 200 8.19 11.95 3.93
C PRO A 200 8.96 11.13 2.89
N GLY A 201 9.91 10.29 3.33
CA GLY A 201 10.65 9.38 2.43
C GLY A 201 9.81 8.28 1.78
N ASN A 202 8.61 7.99 2.27
CA ASN A 202 7.67 7.00 1.71
C ASN A 202 6.49 7.65 0.98
N ILE A 203 6.60 8.96 0.69
CA ILE A 203 5.70 9.69 -0.20
C ILE A 203 6.49 9.98 -1.47
N LEU A 204 6.12 9.35 -2.58
CA LEU A 204 6.76 9.57 -3.88
C LEU A 204 5.91 10.54 -4.69
N LEU A 205 6.55 11.54 -5.27
CA LEU A 205 5.95 12.51 -6.17
C LEU A 205 6.43 12.18 -7.58
N ASN A 206 5.48 11.88 -8.46
CA ASN A 206 5.79 11.66 -9.89
C ASN A 206 6.13 13.00 -10.57
N ASP A 207 6.42 12.96 -11.88
CA ASP A 207 6.76 14.14 -12.67
C ASP A 207 5.70 15.26 -12.68
N GLN A 208 4.44 14.94 -12.34
CA GLN A 208 3.34 15.90 -12.20
C GLN A 208 3.11 16.33 -10.74
N ASN A 209 4.02 16.01 -9.82
CA ASN A 209 3.92 16.24 -8.38
C ASN A 209 2.68 15.58 -7.73
N PHE A 210 2.16 14.51 -8.32
CA PHE A 210 1.06 13.76 -7.72
C PHE A 210 1.61 12.75 -6.69
N PRO A 211 1.10 12.76 -5.44
CA PRO A 211 1.67 11.95 -4.36
C PRO A 211 1.18 10.51 -4.40
N PHE A 212 2.10 9.57 -4.31
CA PHE A 212 1.89 8.14 -4.07
C PHE A 212 2.44 7.75 -2.70
N ILE A 213 1.66 6.99 -1.92
CA ILE A 213 2.14 6.39 -0.67
C ILE A 213 2.71 5.01 -1.00
N VAL A 214 3.92 4.73 -0.51
CA VAL A 214 4.60 3.45 -0.72
C VAL A 214 4.98 2.77 0.58
N ASP A 215 5.36 1.49 0.46
CA ASP A 215 5.89 0.66 1.53
C ASP A 215 4.90 0.13 2.57
N PHE A 216 3.92 -0.63 2.09
CA PHE A 216 2.84 -1.21 2.90
C PHE A 216 3.20 -2.54 3.59
N ASP A 217 4.48 -2.89 3.66
CA ASP A 217 4.94 -4.21 4.15
C ASP A 217 4.57 -4.51 5.61
N LYS A 218 4.43 -3.46 6.42
CA LYS A 218 4.04 -3.50 7.84
C LYS A 218 2.65 -2.93 8.07
N ALA A 219 1.90 -2.62 7.02
CA ALA A 219 0.55 -2.10 7.15
C ALA A 219 -0.34 -3.10 7.89
N ARG A 220 -1.28 -2.58 8.66
CA ARG A 220 -2.26 -3.37 9.41
C ARG A 220 -3.51 -2.55 9.69
N TYR A 221 -4.63 -3.20 9.97
CA TYR A 221 -5.75 -2.51 10.57
C TYR A 221 -5.39 -2.07 12.00
N TYR A 222 -5.89 -0.91 12.38
CA TYR A 222 -5.76 -0.34 13.71
C TYR A 222 -7.09 -0.48 14.45
N SER A 223 -7.02 -0.95 15.69
CA SER A 223 -8.20 -1.19 16.54
C SER A 223 -8.45 -0.08 17.57
N GLY A 224 -7.59 0.93 17.64
CA GLY A 224 -7.78 2.07 18.53
C GLY A 224 -8.59 3.20 17.89
N SER A 225 -8.72 4.31 18.60
CA SER A 225 -9.44 5.49 18.10
C SER A 225 -8.69 6.20 16.96
N LYS A 226 -9.40 6.96 16.14
CA LYS A 226 -8.80 7.69 15.01
C LYS A 226 -7.80 8.76 15.48
N GLU A 227 -8.05 9.35 16.64
CA GLU A 227 -7.19 10.34 17.28
C GLU A 227 -5.83 9.70 17.62
N LYS A 228 -5.84 8.53 18.26
CA LYS A 228 -4.61 7.76 18.53
C LYS A 228 -3.89 7.29 17.26
N LEU A 229 -4.63 7.06 16.17
CA LEU A 229 -4.03 6.73 14.88
C LEU A 229 -3.31 7.95 14.27
N ILE A 230 -3.95 9.12 14.32
CA ILE A 230 -3.35 10.39 13.91
C ILE A 230 -2.09 10.66 14.74
N GLU A 231 -2.15 10.56 16.07
CA GLU A 231 -0.98 10.70 16.96
C GLU A 231 0.18 9.77 16.57
N LYS A 232 -0.12 8.51 16.22
CA LYS A 232 0.91 7.56 15.74
C LYS A 232 1.55 8.00 14.44
N TYR A 233 0.76 8.53 13.51
CA TYR A 233 1.27 9.06 12.25
C TYR A 233 2.10 10.32 12.46
N THR A 234 1.57 11.30 13.20
CA THR A 234 2.28 12.53 13.57
C THR A 234 3.63 12.19 14.22
N GLY A 235 3.63 11.35 15.25
CA GLY A 235 4.87 10.99 15.95
C GLY A 235 5.86 10.21 15.08
N ARG A 236 5.41 9.32 14.16
CA ARG A 236 6.32 8.62 13.24
C ARG A 236 6.94 9.57 12.23
N TRP A 237 6.13 10.50 11.71
CA TRP A 237 6.51 11.51 10.74
C TRP A 237 7.52 12.49 11.31
N GLU A 238 7.22 13.12 12.44
CA GLU A 238 8.09 14.07 13.15
C GLU A 238 9.43 13.44 13.52
N ARG A 239 9.43 12.18 14.01
CA ARG A 239 10.68 11.44 14.27
C ARG A 239 11.53 11.30 13.01
N SER A 240 10.92 11.11 11.84
CA SER A 240 11.63 11.04 10.57
C SER A 240 12.17 12.41 10.15
N VAL A 241 11.36 13.47 10.26
CA VAL A 241 11.76 14.85 9.96
C VAL A 241 12.99 15.22 10.80
N LYS A 242 12.94 14.98 12.12
CA LYS A 242 14.07 15.22 13.03
C LYS A 242 15.28 14.36 12.70
N LYS A 243 15.09 13.04 12.53
CA LYS A 243 16.20 12.09 12.30
C LYS A 243 17.00 12.41 11.03
N HIS A 244 16.31 12.88 9.99
CA HIS A 244 16.91 13.15 8.68
C HIS A 244 17.16 14.65 8.43
N HIS A 245 17.03 15.50 9.46
CA HIS A 245 17.21 16.95 9.36
C HIS A 245 16.41 17.58 8.21
N LEU A 246 15.17 17.11 8.02
CA LEU A 246 14.28 17.64 6.98
C LEU A 246 13.64 18.95 7.45
N PRO A 247 13.24 19.84 6.53
CA PRO A 247 12.61 21.12 6.87
C PRO A 247 11.33 20.95 7.71
N HIS A 248 11.19 21.81 8.73
CA HIS A 248 10.08 21.76 9.68
C HIS A 248 8.71 21.94 9.01
N VAL A 249 8.65 22.60 7.84
CA VAL A 249 7.41 22.78 7.07
C VAL A 249 6.65 21.46 6.87
N LEU A 250 7.36 20.32 6.76
CA LEU A 250 6.75 19.02 6.57
C LEU A 250 5.81 18.61 7.71
N ASN A 251 5.98 19.15 8.91
CA ASN A 251 5.11 18.86 10.05
C ASN A 251 3.71 19.46 9.87
N GLY A 252 3.57 20.49 9.02
CA GLY A 252 2.28 21.10 8.66
C GLY A 252 1.32 20.16 7.90
N VAL A 253 1.71 18.92 7.61
CA VAL A 253 0.81 17.92 7.01
C VAL A 253 -0.33 17.50 7.97
N PHE A 254 -0.15 17.68 9.28
CA PHE A 254 -1.14 17.32 10.31
C PHE A 254 -1.85 18.52 10.95
N GLU A 255 -1.42 19.75 10.64
CA GLU A 255 -2.10 21.01 11.00
C GLU A 255 -3.35 21.19 10.14
#